data_AF-A0A9N7MN74-F1
#
_entry.id   AF-A0A9N7MN74-F1
#
_cell.length_a   1.000
_cell.length_b   1.000
_cell.length_c   1.000
_cell.angle_alpha   90.00
_cell.angle_beta   90.00
_cell.angle_gamma   90.00
#
_symmetry.space_group_name_H-M   'P 1'
#
loop_
_entity.id
_entity.type
_entity.pdbx_description
1 polymer ?
#
loop_
_entity_poly.entity_id
_entity_poly.type
_entity_poly.pdbx_seq_one_letter_code
_entity_poly.pdbx_strand_id
1 'polypeptide(L)'
;MLIFDRRRGRLVNDLARSLCEGLRPQGSDCGIVNVNIPTNGAEIGGAFGGEKATEGGREAGSDSWKQYMRRSTCTINYESELPLVQGINFG
;
A
#
# COMPACT_ATOMS: atom_id res chain seq x y z
N MET A 1 1.97 -3.61 14.13
CA MET A 1 2.34 -2.19 14.29
C MET A 1 3.45 -2.07 15.32
N LEU A 2 4.72 -2.05 14.91
CA LEU A 2 5.85 -1.64 15.74
C LEU A 2 7.04 -1.30 14.83
N ILE A 3 7.61 -0.09 14.93
CA ILE A 3 9.08 0.00 14.84
C ILE A 3 9.61 -0.06 16.25
N PHE A 4 10.18 -1.21 16.59
CA PHE A 4 11.20 -1.34 17.60
C PHE A 4 12.16 -2.43 17.11
N ASP A 5 13.33 -2.07 16.57
CA ASP A 5 14.44 -3.02 16.48
C ASP A 5 14.94 -3.29 17.90
N ARG A 6 14.32 -4.29 18.55
CA ARG A 6 14.71 -4.77 19.89
C ARG A 6 16.01 -5.60 19.88
N ARG A 7 16.69 -5.83 18.74
CA ARG A 7 17.94 -6.61 18.73
C ARG A 7 19.17 -5.78 19.05
N ARG A 8 19.10 -4.45 19.00
CA ARG A 8 20.19 -3.56 19.41
C ARG A 8 19.62 -2.34 20.10
N GLY A 9 19.62 -2.32 21.44
CA GLY A 9 19.23 -1.17 22.26
C GLY A 9 20.15 0.06 22.10
N ARG A 10 20.31 0.56 20.87
CA ARG A 10 21.02 1.80 20.55
C ARG A 10 20.04 2.76 19.90
N LEU A 11 19.87 3.93 20.51
CA LEU A 11 19.50 5.14 19.80
C LEU A 11 20.52 5.30 18.66
N VAL A 12 20.09 5.01 17.44
CA VAL A 12 20.89 5.19 16.24
C VAL A 12 20.88 6.68 15.94
N ASN A 13 21.93 7.39 16.36
CA ASN A 13 22.12 8.82 16.07
C ASN A 13 22.27 9.12 14.56
N ASP A 14 22.36 8.06 13.73
CA ASP A 14 22.41 8.14 12.28
C ASP A 14 21.00 7.96 11.69
N LEU A 15 20.33 9.08 11.42
CA LEU A 15 19.01 9.12 10.82
C LEU A 15 18.99 8.45 9.44
N ALA A 16 20.02 8.68 8.62
CA ALA A 16 20.08 8.18 7.26
C ALA A 16 20.15 6.64 7.24
N ARG A 17 21.00 6.07 8.11
CA ARG A 17 21.06 4.60 8.26
C ARG A 17 19.72 4.03 8.77
N SER A 18 19.10 4.69 9.74
CA SER A 18 17.83 4.22 10.34
C SER A 18 16.69 4.20 9.32
N LEU A 19 16.59 5.23 8.49
CA LEU A 19 15.66 5.29 7.37
C LEU A 19 15.91 4.16 6.36
N CYS A 20 17.14 4.04 5.87
CA CYS A 20 17.48 3.04 4.85
C CYS A 20 17.26 1.60 5.34
N GLU A 21 17.67 1.30 6.57
CA GLU A 21 17.50 -0.05 7.15
C GLU A 21 16.03 -0.36 7.47
N GLY A 22 15.26 0.63 7.92
CA GLY A 22 13.86 0.44 8.28
C GLY A 22 12.91 0.35 7.08
N LEU A 23 13.14 1.13 6.03
CA LEU A 23 12.25 1.25 4.86
C LEU A 23 12.59 0.30 3.70
N ARG A 24 13.79 -0.30 3.69
CA ARG A 24 14.15 -1.24 2.63
C ARG A 24 13.29 -2.52 2.68
N PRO A 25 13.22 -3.31 1.60
CA PRO A 25 12.45 -4.56 1.59
C PRO A 25 12.88 -5.59 2.65
N GLN A 26 14.14 -5.60 3.05
CA GLN A 26 14.68 -6.43 4.14
C GLN A 26 14.66 -5.71 5.50
N GLY A 27 13.84 -4.67 5.63
CA GLY A 27 13.72 -3.81 6.80
C GLY A 27 12.52 -4.20 7.68
N SER A 28 11.76 -3.20 8.11
CA SER A 28 10.54 -3.41 8.91
C SER A 28 9.47 -4.13 8.08
N ASP A 29 8.77 -5.07 8.73
CA ASP A 29 7.67 -5.83 8.13
C ASP A 29 6.28 -5.35 8.60
N CYS A 30 6.23 -4.19 9.24
CA CYS A 30 4.99 -3.54 9.67
C CYS A 30 4.47 -2.59 8.59
N GLY A 31 3.13 -2.43 8.52
CA GLY A 31 2.48 -1.46 7.63
C GLY A 31 2.74 0.02 7.95
N ILE A 32 3.31 0.32 9.11
CA ILE A 32 3.72 1.68 9.53
C ILE A 32 5.18 1.62 9.99
N VAL A 33 6.00 2.53 9.45
CA VAL A 33 7.45 2.56 9.65
C VAL A 33 7.88 3.97 10.12
N ASN A 34 8.10 4.17 11.43
CA ASN A 34 8.42 5.46 12.05
C ASN A 34 9.90 5.57 12.49
N VAL A 35 10.58 6.66 12.13
CA VAL A 35 11.95 6.97 12.59
C VAL A 35 11.94 8.22 13.45
N ASN A 36 12.58 8.17 14.62
CA ASN A 36 12.64 9.26 15.60
C ASN A 36 11.28 9.75 16.15
N ILE A 37 10.21 9.02 15.89
CA ILE A 37 8.86 9.25 16.42
C ILE A 37 8.36 7.92 17.01
N PRO A 38 7.66 7.94 18.15
CA PRO A 38 7.09 6.74 18.76
C PRO A 38 6.10 6.01 17.82
N THR A 39 5.72 4.79 18.22
CA THR A 39 4.87 3.90 17.42
C THR A 39 3.45 4.40 17.19
N ASN A 40 2.98 5.38 17.96
CA ASN A 40 1.68 6.03 17.81
C ASN A 40 1.69 7.21 16.82
N GLY A 41 2.83 7.52 16.19
CA GLY A 41 2.91 8.53 15.15
C GLY A 41 2.21 8.06 13.87
N ALA A 42 0.96 8.46 13.68
CA ALA A 42 0.19 8.30 12.46
C ALA A 42 -0.79 9.48 12.32
N GLU A 43 -1.16 9.83 11.09
CA GLU A 43 -2.05 10.96 10.79
C GLU A 43 -3.11 10.54 9.76
N ILE A 44 -4.26 11.23 9.79
CA ILE A 44 -5.42 10.99 8.92
C ILE A 44 -5.09 10.97 7.41
N GLY A 45 -4.03 11.66 6.98
CA GLY A 45 -3.60 11.68 5.57
C GLY A 45 -2.98 10.36 5.08
N GLY A 46 -2.48 9.50 5.98
CA GLY A 46 -1.85 8.23 5.66
C GLY A 46 -2.83 7.04 5.69
N ALA A 47 -2.51 5.99 4.93
CA ALA A 47 -3.19 4.70 5.06
C ALA A 47 -2.80 4.06 6.40
N PHE A 48 -3.77 3.86 7.29
CA PHE A 48 -3.55 3.26 8.61
C PHE A 48 -3.84 1.76 8.57
N GLY A 49 -2.90 0.93 9.00
CA GLY A 49 -3.10 -0.53 9.07
C GLY A 49 -1.80 -1.30 9.28
N GLY A 50 -1.93 -2.61 9.43
CA GLY A 50 -0.80 -3.49 9.72
C GLY A 50 -0.53 -4.51 8.62
N GLU A 51 0.29 -5.49 8.97
CA GLU A 51 0.57 -6.66 8.16
C GLU A 51 0.49 -7.90 9.06
N LYS A 52 0.54 -9.10 8.47
CA LYS A 52 0.58 -10.39 9.18
C LYS A 52 -0.68 -10.65 10.01
N ALA A 53 -0.55 -10.84 11.33
CA ALA A 53 -1.67 -11.06 12.25
C ALA A 53 -2.51 -9.79 12.49
N THR A 54 -2.00 -8.61 12.12
CA THR A 54 -2.82 -7.39 12.04
C THR A 54 -3.60 -7.32 10.72
N GLU A 55 -3.47 -8.35 9.88
CA GLU A 55 -4.07 -8.47 8.56
C GLU A 55 -3.58 -7.36 7.61
N GLY A 56 -4.14 -7.28 6.39
CA GLY A 56 -3.69 -6.37 5.32
C GLY A 56 -4.60 -5.16 5.07
N GLY A 57 -5.61 -4.94 5.92
CA GLY A 57 -6.55 -3.82 5.78
C GLY A 57 -5.86 -2.46 5.86
N ARG A 58 -6.47 -1.44 5.26
CA ARG A 58 -6.02 -0.04 5.36
C ARG A 58 -7.20 0.91 5.50
N GLU A 59 -7.07 1.90 6.37
CA GLU A 59 -8.11 2.86 6.71
C GLU A 59 -7.63 4.32 6.60
N ALA A 60 -8.59 5.24 6.71
CA ALA A 60 -8.42 6.69 6.69
C ALA A 60 -7.89 7.28 5.37
N GLY A 61 -6.59 7.51 5.26
CA GLY A 61 -5.99 8.29 4.18
C GLY A 61 -5.56 7.47 2.96
N SER A 62 -4.74 8.07 2.10
CA SER A 62 -4.31 7.50 0.82
C SER A 62 -5.51 7.05 -0.04
N ASP A 63 -5.39 5.89 -0.67
CA ASP A 63 -6.40 5.23 -1.47
C ASP A 63 -7.16 4.12 -0.71
N SER A 64 -7.17 4.17 0.62
CA SER A 64 -7.91 3.23 1.47
C SER A 64 -9.41 3.18 1.15
N TRP A 65 -9.98 4.29 0.66
CA TRP A 65 -11.36 4.37 0.19
C TRP A 65 -11.68 3.34 -0.92
N LYS A 66 -10.68 2.90 -1.71
CA LYS A 66 -10.85 1.88 -2.74
C LYS A 66 -11.29 0.54 -2.19
N GLN A 67 -11.00 0.22 -0.92
CA GLN A 67 -11.46 -1.03 -0.28
C GLN A 67 -12.99 -1.04 -0.11
N TYR A 68 -13.61 0.14 -0.04
CA TYR A 68 -15.05 0.31 0.13
C TYR A 68 -15.79 0.53 -1.21
N MET A 69 -15.07 0.48 -2.35
CA MET A 69 -15.63 0.64 -3.68
C MET A 69 -15.26 -0.55 -4.57
N ARG A 70 -16.13 -0.89 -5.52
CA ARG A 70 -15.81 -1.93 -6.51
C ARG A 70 -15.15 -1.30 -7.73
N ARG A 71 -13.99 -1.83 -8.15
CA ARG A 71 -13.35 -1.46 -9.42
C ARG A 71 -14.04 -2.16 -10.59
N SER A 72 -14.35 -1.38 -11.63
CA SER A 72 -14.85 -1.86 -12.92
C SER A 72 -13.94 -1.37 -14.05
N THR A 73 -13.71 -2.19 -15.07
CA THR A 73 -12.98 -1.81 -16.28
C THR A 73 -13.95 -1.87 -17.44
N CYS A 74 -14.25 -0.71 -18.03
CA CYS A 74 -15.27 -0.56 -19.07
C CYS A 74 -14.60 -0.12 -20.37
N THR A 75 -14.86 -0.87 -21.44
CA THR A 75 -14.52 -0.46 -22.82
C THR A 75 -15.83 -0.10 -23.50
N ILE A 76 -15.92 1.14 -24.01
CA ILE A 76 -17.10 1.63 -24.72
C ILE A 76 -16.70 1.84 -26.17
N ASN A 77 -17.29 1.07 -27.07
CA ASN A 77 -17.18 1.28 -28.51
C ASN A 77 -18.37 2.13 -28.98
N TYR A 78 -18.10 3.28 -29.59
CA TYR A 78 -19.11 4.20 -30.13
C TYR A 78 -19.34 4.02 -31.64
N GLU A 79 -18.54 3.19 -32.30
CA GLU A 79 -18.65 2.91 -33.72
C GLU A 79 -19.70 1.82 -33.98
N SER A 80 -20.21 1.77 -35.21
CA SER A 80 -21.09 0.70 -35.67
C SER A 80 -20.35 -0.59 -36.01
N GLU A 81 -19.02 -0.58 -35.94
CA GLU A 81 -18.17 -1.70 -36.34
C GLU A 81 -17.69 -2.48 -35.12
N LEU A 82 -17.83 -3.80 -35.19
CA LEU A 82 -17.20 -4.74 -34.26
C LEU A 82 -16.26 -5.62 -35.08
N PRO A 83 -15.04 -5.92 -34.60
CA PRO A 83 -14.14 -6.80 -35.32
C PRO A 83 -14.81 -8.17 -35.50
N LEU A 84 -15.07 -8.55 -36.75
CA LEU A 84 -15.64 -9.85 -37.09
C LEU A 84 -14.61 -10.94 -36.79
N VAL A 85 -15.01 -11.93 -36.01
CA VAL A 85 -14.17 -13.10 -35.76
C VAL A 85 -13.98 -13.85 -37.07
N GLN A 86 -12.72 -13.96 -37.50
CA GLN A 86 -12.31 -14.70 -38.70
C GLN A 86 -12.95 -14.20 -40.02
N GLY A 87 -13.47 -12.97 -40.05
CA GLY A 87 -14.11 -12.40 -41.24
C GLY A 87 -15.49 -12.97 -41.58
N ILE A 88 -16.12 -13.73 -40.68
CA ILE A 88 -17.47 -14.29 -40.88
C ILE A 88 -18.51 -13.18 -40.66
N ASN A 89 -19.39 -12.95 -41.64
CA ASN A 89 -20.49 -11.99 -41.56
C ASN A 89 -21.80 -12.70 -41.18
N PHE A 90 -22.46 -12.27 -40.10
CA PHE A 90 -23.65 -12.90 -39.52
C PHE A 90 -24.99 -12.33 -40.06
N GLY A 91 -24.98 -11.75 -41.26
CA GLY A 91 -26.13 -11.08 -41.88
C GLY A 91 -27.47 -11.82 -41.81
#